data_AF-A0A943SB28-F1
#
_entry.id   AF-A0A943SB28-F1
#
_cell.length_a   1.000
_cell.length_b   1.000
_cell.length_c   1.000
_cell.angle_alpha   90.00
_cell.angle_beta   90.00
_cell.angle_gamma   90.00
#
_symmetry.space_group_name_H-M   'P 1'
#
loop_
_entity.id
_entity.type
_entity.pdbx_description
1 polymer ?
#
loop_
_entity_poly.entity_id
_entity_poly.type
_entity_poly.pdbx_seq_one_letter_code
_entity_poly.pdbx_strand_id
1 'polypeptide(L)'
;MYTDSSNHHKLLPRMHRKASGSRQRQQIHKNKKTLSLCYRTPFGSNRYGRVFLEDLILLNKDRIVKAPPVDQYTVQSTSEERKETRWKNGGSASLEATMILPLLLFAFWMFYSMGQIFIMENQIYQAVNNTADSMAEIAYLKQELEEGDREEAGESSILDLGAAFIQFRTFLGENERVERYVVGGKNGILLEGNPVIDSEGFVCLNVKYLVHIQAPFLRGIWIPVRAGIRQKAYLGYLETEGAEGQEYVYVAEHSTVYHLSRSCSHLKLTIYTVPASDLKRNYPRLRSCEYCGEQETEIYYITPTGDCYHTTRECSGLKRTVRRVLKSEVPGYAPCSRCGS
;
A
#
# COMPACT_ATOMS: atom_id res chain seq x y z
N MET A 1 -41.96 -52.93 11.31
CA MET A 1 -43.21 -53.53 10.80
C MET A 1 -43.74 -52.63 9.70
N TYR A 2 -43.87 -53.18 8.47
CA TYR A 2 -44.78 -52.83 7.36
C TYR A 2 -44.94 -51.36 6.93
N THR A 3 -44.92 -50.90 5.68
CA THR A 3 -44.84 -51.40 4.28
C THR A 3 -44.79 -50.11 3.42
N ASP A 4 -43.89 -49.89 2.46
CA ASP A 4 -43.84 -50.38 1.07
C ASP A 4 -44.79 -49.69 0.06
N SER A 5 -44.22 -49.40 -1.13
CA SER A 5 -44.84 -49.16 -2.46
C SER A 5 -45.49 -47.79 -2.75
N SER A 6 -45.36 -47.14 -3.92
CA SER A 6 -44.92 -47.58 -5.27
C SER A 6 -44.77 -46.39 -6.26
N ASN A 7 -43.78 -46.48 -7.15
CA ASN A 7 -43.75 -46.18 -8.60
C ASN A 7 -44.60 -45.05 -9.22
N HIS A 8 -43.96 -44.23 -10.08
CA HIS A 8 -44.23 -44.25 -11.53
C HIS A 8 -43.16 -43.54 -12.40
N HIS A 9 -42.57 -44.32 -13.31
CA HIS A 9 -41.84 -43.93 -14.52
C HIS A 9 -42.72 -43.21 -15.56
N LYS A 10 -42.13 -42.29 -16.35
CA LYS A 10 -42.40 -42.02 -17.79
C LYS A 10 -41.34 -41.05 -18.33
N LEU A 11 -40.34 -41.53 -19.08
CA LEU A 11 -40.27 -41.74 -20.54
C LEU A 11 -40.04 -40.45 -21.37
N LEU A 12 -38.84 -40.40 -21.97
CA LEU A 12 -38.42 -39.55 -23.09
C LEU A 12 -39.32 -39.76 -24.34
N PRO A 13 -39.21 -38.84 -25.32
CA PRO A 13 -38.78 -39.34 -26.63
C PRO A 13 -37.71 -38.46 -27.32
N ARG A 14 -36.73 -39.16 -27.89
CA ARG A 14 -35.93 -38.77 -29.07
C ARG A 14 -36.74 -39.06 -30.34
N MET A 15 -36.64 -38.22 -31.38
CA MET A 15 -36.58 -38.57 -32.81
C MET A 15 -36.42 -37.27 -33.63
N HIS A 16 -35.35 -37.03 -34.38
CA HIS A 16 -34.84 -37.59 -35.65
C HIS A 16 -35.10 -36.66 -36.87
N ARG A 17 -33.96 -36.26 -37.47
CA ARG A 17 -33.68 -35.67 -38.79
C ARG A 17 -34.83 -35.58 -39.84
N LYS A 18 -34.82 -34.46 -40.58
CA LYS A 18 -34.77 -34.46 -42.05
C LYS A 18 -34.11 -33.20 -42.61
N ALA A 19 -33.28 -33.41 -43.63
CA ALA A 19 -32.61 -32.40 -44.44
C ALA A 19 -33.52 -32.00 -45.62
N SER A 20 -33.45 -30.72 -46.02
CA SER A 20 -33.79 -30.28 -47.37
C SER A 20 -33.00 -29.02 -47.69
N GLY A 21 -32.15 -29.10 -48.69
CA GLY A 21 -31.41 -27.96 -49.23
C GLY A 21 -32.26 -27.15 -50.20
N SER A 22 -31.95 -25.86 -50.29
CA SER A 22 -32.25 -25.05 -51.47
C SER A 22 -31.17 -23.99 -51.64
N ARG A 23 -30.44 -24.14 -52.75
CA ARG A 23 -29.43 -23.24 -53.28
C ARG A 23 -30.04 -21.86 -53.55
N GLN A 24 -29.38 -20.81 -53.09
CA GLN A 24 -29.47 -19.51 -53.75
C GLN A 24 -28.06 -18.92 -53.91
N ARG A 25 -27.62 -18.94 -55.17
CA ARG A 25 -26.47 -18.18 -55.68
C ARG A 25 -26.78 -16.70 -55.53
N GLN A 26 -25.91 -15.95 -54.87
CA GLN A 26 -25.73 -14.53 -55.16
C GLN A 26 -24.24 -14.26 -55.39
N GLN A 27 -23.99 -13.68 -56.56
CA GLN A 27 -22.69 -13.32 -57.09
C GLN A 27 -22.06 -12.23 -56.21
N ILE A 28 -20.85 -12.49 -55.68
CA ILE A 28 -20.01 -11.44 -55.11
C ILE A 28 -19.02 -11.01 -56.20
N HIS A 29 -19.32 -9.86 -56.79
CA HIS A 29 -18.41 -9.07 -57.61
C HIS A 29 -17.20 -8.66 -56.76
N LYS A 30 -16.00 -9.01 -57.23
CA LYS A 30 -14.74 -8.43 -56.75
C LYS A 30 -14.73 -6.94 -57.09
N ASN A 31 -14.61 -6.07 -56.10
CA ASN A 31 -14.12 -4.72 -56.33
C ASN A 31 -13.24 -4.26 -55.17
N LYS A 32 -11.94 -4.14 -55.46
CA LYS A 32 -10.92 -3.57 -54.56
C LYS A 32 -11.12 -2.05 -54.50
N LYS A 33 -11.54 -1.52 -53.35
CA LYS A 33 -11.26 -0.12 -52.98
C LYS A 33 -11.01 -0.03 -51.48
N THR A 34 -9.73 0.08 -51.14
CA THR A 34 -9.21 0.60 -49.87
C THR A 34 -9.67 2.05 -49.71
N LEU A 35 -10.50 2.31 -48.69
CA LEU A 35 -10.85 3.64 -48.22
C LEU A 35 -10.36 3.77 -46.78
N SER A 36 -9.34 4.61 -46.61
CA SER A 36 -8.81 5.10 -45.35
C SER A 36 -9.63 6.31 -44.88
N LEU A 37 -10.18 6.25 -43.66
CA LEU A 37 -10.61 7.41 -42.86
C LEU A 37 -9.82 7.36 -41.55
N CYS A 38 -8.93 8.33 -41.31
CA CYS A 38 -9.16 9.57 -40.55
C CYS A 38 -9.22 9.37 -39.03
N TYR A 39 -8.13 9.74 -38.35
CA TYR A 39 -8.22 10.43 -37.06
C TYR A 39 -7.42 11.73 -37.13
N ARG A 40 -8.07 12.78 -36.62
CA ARG A 40 -7.71 14.20 -36.68
C ARG A 40 -7.11 14.58 -35.32
N THR A 41 -5.93 15.18 -35.29
CA THR A 41 -5.43 15.93 -34.12
C THR A 41 -5.69 17.42 -34.33
N PRO A 42 -6.05 18.19 -33.29
CA PRO A 42 -6.31 19.63 -33.42
C PRO A 42 -5.12 20.48 -32.93
N PHE A 43 -4.97 21.67 -33.54
CA PHE A 43 -4.05 22.78 -33.20
C PHE A 43 -2.54 22.54 -33.41
N GLY A 44 -1.76 23.39 -34.08
CA GLY A 44 -2.01 24.75 -34.56
C GLY A 44 -0.97 25.17 -35.60
N SER A 45 -1.35 26.21 -36.33
CA SER A 45 -0.73 26.89 -37.47
C SER A 45 0.78 27.18 -37.41
N ASN A 46 1.45 27.00 -38.56
CA ASN A 46 2.09 28.06 -39.36
C ASN A 46 2.65 27.42 -40.64
N ARG A 47 2.02 27.59 -41.82
CA ARG A 47 2.34 28.63 -42.83
C ARG A 47 3.82 29.00 -42.83
N TYR A 48 4.57 28.46 -43.80
CA TYR A 48 5.58 29.09 -44.68
C TYR A 48 6.41 27.98 -45.34
N GLY A 49 6.63 28.06 -46.66
CA GLY A 49 7.59 27.19 -47.36
C GLY A 49 7.03 26.22 -48.41
N ARG A 50 6.07 26.65 -49.24
CA ARG A 50 5.72 25.96 -50.49
C ARG A 50 5.87 26.92 -51.67
N VAL A 51 7.09 27.40 -51.90
CA VAL A 51 7.58 27.97 -53.17
C VAL A 51 9.09 27.80 -53.10
N PHE A 52 9.67 26.89 -53.89
CA PHE A 52 11.09 26.78 -54.27
C PHE A 52 11.36 25.31 -54.68
N LEU A 53 10.74 24.84 -55.77
CA LEU A 53 11.18 23.58 -56.36
C LEU A 53 10.96 23.44 -57.87
N GLU A 54 10.66 24.53 -58.59
CA GLU A 54 10.51 24.47 -60.06
C GLU A 54 11.48 25.37 -60.87
N ASP A 55 12.31 26.22 -60.25
CA ASP A 55 13.18 27.16 -60.99
C ASP A 55 14.69 26.87 -60.99
N LEU A 56 15.13 25.66 -60.61
CA LEU A 56 16.57 25.31 -60.61
C LEU A 56 16.97 24.20 -61.60
N ILE A 57 16.10 23.85 -62.56
CA ILE A 57 16.40 22.82 -63.59
C ILE A 57 16.87 23.43 -64.93
N LEU A 58 16.98 24.76 -65.07
CA LEU A 58 17.23 25.38 -66.39
C LEU A 58 18.45 26.28 -66.55
N LEU A 59 19.48 26.20 -65.70
CA LEU A 59 20.73 26.96 -65.90
C LEU A 59 21.99 26.22 -65.44
N ASN A 60 22.39 25.14 -66.13
CA ASN A 60 23.81 24.82 -66.35
C ASN A 60 24.01 23.69 -67.38
N LYS A 61 23.49 23.89 -68.59
CA LYS A 61 24.11 23.30 -69.79
C LYS A 61 25.28 24.23 -70.13
N ASP A 62 26.48 23.66 -70.28
CA ASP A 62 27.75 24.32 -70.67
C ASP A 62 28.78 24.52 -69.56
N ARG A 63 29.21 23.41 -68.93
CA ARG A 63 30.60 23.23 -68.48
C ARG A 63 30.98 21.75 -68.53
N ILE A 64 31.42 21.31 -69.71
CA ILE A 64 32.19 20.06 -69.86
C ILE A 64 33.60 20.37 -69.33
N VAL A 65 33.85 20.05 -68.07
CA VAL A 65 35.23 19.97 -67.56
C VAL A 65 35.80 18.64 -68.06
N LYS A 66 36.76 18.72 -68.98
CA LYS A 66 37.55 17.55 -69.41
C LYS A 66 38.30 16.99 -68.20
N ALA A 67 38.08 15.71 -67.89
CA ALA A 67 38.88 15.00 -66.89
C ALA A 67 40.36 14.96 -67.34
N PRO A 68 41.33 15.17 -66.44
CA PRO A 68 42.74 14.98 -66.79
C PRO A 68 43.03 13.49 -67.02
N PRO A 69 44.04 13.14 -67.84
CA PRO A 69 44.36 11.76 -68.16
C PRO A 69 44.81 11.00 -66.90
N VAL A 70 44.38 9.75 -66.80
CA VAL A 70 44.79 8.81 -65.75
C VAL A 70 46.23 8.40 -66.03
N ASP A 71 47.17 8.96 -65.29
CA ASP A 71 48.54 8.46 -65.27
C ASP A 71 48.57 7.08 -64.61
N GLN A 72 49.11 6.11 -65.34
CA GLN A 72 49.41 4.78 -64.84
C GLN A 72 50.50 4.88 -63.77
N TYR A 73 50.13 4.79 -62.50
CA TYR A 73 51.11 4.51 -61.46
C TYR A 73 51.41 3.00 -61.45
N THR A 74 52.62 2.68 -61.85
CA THR A 74 53.25 1.36 -61.79
C THR A 74 53.19 0.78 -60.39
N VAL A 75 52.63 -0.43 -60.26
CA VAL A 75 52.72 -1.26 -59.05
C VAL A 75 54.17 -1.71 -58.90
N GLN A 76 54.94 -1.05 -58.04
CA GLN A 76 56.19 -1.62 -57.52
C GLN A 76 55.81 -2.67 -56.48
N SER A 77 55.94 -3.94 -56.89
CA SER A 77 55.98 -5.07 -55.98
C SER A 77 57.36 -5.12 -55.32
N THR A 78 57.47 -4.55 -54.12
CA THR A 78 58.55 -4.94 -53.21
C THR A 78 58.03 -6.07 -52.33
N SER A 79 58.23 -7.28 -52.85
CA SER A 79 58.33 -8.48 -52.05
C SER A 79 59.53 -8.33 -51.12
N GLU A 80 59.30 -7.95 -49.86
CA GLU A 80 60.09 -8.29 -48.66
C GLU A 80 59.70 -7.37 -47.51
N GLU A 81 58.55 -7.64 -46.89
CA GLU A 81 58.37 -7.63 -45.42
C GLU A 81 56.93 -8.08 -45.13
N ARG A 82 56.72 -9.38 -45.32
CA ARG A 82 55.56 -10.09 -44.77
C ARG A 82 55.78 -10.23 -43.26
N LYS A 83 55.56 -9.16 -42.49
CA LYS A 83 55.21 -9.29 -41.07
C LYS A 83 53.69 -9.24 -40.96
N GLU A 84 53.14 -10.43 -40.77
CA GLU A 84 51.74 -10.68 -40.43
C GLU A 84 51.32 -9.88 -39.19
N THR A 85 50.59 -8.78 -39.37
CA THR A 85 49.55 -8.35 -38.41
C THR A 85 48.40 -7.68 -39.15
N ARG A 86 47.88 -8.33 -40.20
CA ARG A 86 46.71 -7.85 -40.94
C ARG A 86 45.46 -8.52 -40.37
N TRP A 87 44.98 -7.93 -39.28
CA TRP A 87 43.59 -7.73 -38.81
C TRP A 87 43.69 -7.33 -37.33
N LYS A 88 44.04 -6.08 -37.05
CA LYS A 88 44.01 -5.54 -35.67
C LYS A 88 42.92 -4.46 -35.59
N ASN A 89 41.73 -4.90 -35.17
CA ASN A 89 40.70 -4.13 -34.45
C ASN A 89 40.23 -2.79 -35.04
N GLY A 90 39.92 -2.73 -36.34
CA GLY A 90 39.46 -1.50 -37.01
C GLY A 90 37.99 -1.09 -36.81
N GLY A 91 37.21 -1.84 -36.01
CA GLY A 91 35.79 -1.53 -35.80
C GLY A 91 35.14 -2.23 -34.61
N SER A 92 35.91 -2.95 -33.78
CA SER A 92 35.37 -3.67 -32.63
C SER A 92 34.78 -2.73 -31.59
N ALA A 93 35.37 -1.56 -31.38
CA ALA A 93 34.86 -0.54 -30.45
C ALA A 93 33.50 0.01 -30.89
N SER A 94 33.27 0.19 -32.19
CA SER A 94 31.97 0.62 -32.72
C SER A 94 30.93 -0.50 -32.62
N LEU A 95 31.30 -1.74 -32.92
CA LEU A 95 30.42 -2.91 -32.77
C LEU A 95 30.00 -3.09 -31.30
N GLU A 96 30.97 -3.02 -30.39
CA GLU A 96 30.74 -3.10 -28.95
C GLU A 96 29.82 -1.97 -28.48
N ALA A 97 30.07 -0.72 -28.88
CA ALA A 97 29.20 0.41 -28.55
C ALA A 97 27.76 0.25 -29.09
N THR A 98 27.59 -0.32 -30.31
CA THR A 98 26.26 -0.57 -30.88
C THR A 98 25.47 -1.65 -30.16
N MET A 99 26.13 -2.57 -29.45
CA MET A 99 25.46 -3.58 -28.62
C MET A 99 25.23 -3.10 -27.18
N ILE A 100 26.14 -2.29 -26.64
CA ILE A 100 26.01 -1.73 -25.28
C ILE A 100 24.84 -0.76 -25.18
N LEU A 101 24.65 0.13 -26.17
CA LEU A 101 23.58 1.14 -26.12
C LEU A 101 22.16 0.52 -25.98
N PRO A 102 21.73 -0.45 -26.81
CA PRO A 102 20.40 -1.05 -26.65
C PRO A 102 20.26 -1.85 -25.35
N LEU A 103 21.33 -2.51 -24.88
CA LEU A 103 21.33 -3.19 -23.58
C LEU A 103 21.16 -2.20 -22.42
N LEU A 104 21.82 -1.04 -22.50
CA LEU A 104 21.70 0.02 -21.51
C LEU A 104 20.29 0.64 -21.51
N LEU A 105 19.73 0.92 -22.70
CA LEU A 105 18.35 1.42 -22.81
C LEU A 105 17.33 0.40 -22.29
N PHE A 106 17.56 -0.89 -22.55
CA PHE A 106 16.75 -1.96 -21.99
C PHE A 106 16.84 -2.00 -20.46
N ALA A 107 18.05 -1.85 -19.89
CA ALA A 107 18.23 -1.78 -18.44
C ALA A 107 17.50 -0.57 -17.83
N PHE A 108 17.60 0.62 -18.43
CA PHE A 108 16.85 1.79 -17.98
C PHE A 108 15.34 1.59 -18.09
N TRP A 109 14.88 0.97 -19.18
CA TRP A 109 13.46 0.64 -19.34
C TRP A 109 12.97 -0.34 -18.27
N MET A 110 13.78 -1.36 -17.93
CA MET A 110 13.49 -2.29 -16.84
C MET A 110 13.35 -1.57 -15.50
N PHE A 111 14.33 -0.71 -15.13
CA PHE A 111 14.25 0.07 -13.89
C PHE A 111 13.06 1.02 -13.85
N TYR A 112 12.78 1.70 -14.97
CA TYR A 112 11.60 2.55 -15.08
C TYR A 112 10.31 1.75 -14.89
N SER A 113 10.18 0.59 -15.55
CA SER A 113 8.99 -0.27 -15.44
C SER A 113 8.81 -0.80 -14.01
N MET A 114 9.89 -1.23 -13.36
CA MET A 114 9.88 -1.68 -11.96
C MET A 114 9.41 -0.57 -11.03
N GLY A 115 9.91 0.66 -11.21
CA GLY A 115 9.46 1.82 -10.44
C GLY A 115 7.96 2.12 -10.63
N GLN A 116 7.44 2.01 -11.85
CA GLN A 116 6.01 2.21 -12.11
C GLN A 116 5.14 1.12 -11.45
N ILE A 117 5.59 -0.14 -11.49
CA ILE A 117 4.89 -1.26 -10.86
C ILE A 117 4.90 -1.09 -9.34
N PHE A 118 6.02 -0.70 -8.75
CA PHE A 118 6.10 -0.44 -7.31
C PHE A 118 5.13 0.67 -6.87
N ILE A 119 5.05 1.77 -7.63
CA ILE A 119 4.11 2.85 -7.32
C ILE A 119 2.66 2.37 -7.46
N MET A 120 2.35 1.61 -8.52
CA MET A 120 1.03 1.03 -8.73
C MET A 120 0.66 0.07 -7.58
N GLU A 121 1.58 -0.80 -7.17
CA GLU A 121 1.38 -1.73 -6.06
C GLU A 121 1.10 -0.98 -4.76
N ASN A 122 1.87 0.08 -4.46
CA ASN A 122 1.63 0.92 -3.29
C ASN A 122 0.25 1.63 -3.35
N GLN A 123 -0.20 2.08 -4.52
CA GLN A 123 -1.54 2.66 -4.68
C GLN A 123 -2.65 1.64 -4.42
N ILE A 124 -2.49 0.41 -4.91
CA ILE A 124 -3.44 -0.68 -4.64
C ILE A 124 -3.42 -1.03 -3.15
N TYR A 125 -2.22 -1.17 -2.55
CA TYR A 125 -2.05 -1.45 -1.13
C TYR A 125 -2.76 -0.43 -0.25
N GLN A 126 -2.57 0.87 -0.52
CA GLN A 126 -3.24 1.94 0.23
C GLN A 126 -4.77 1.85 0.10
N ALA A 127 -5.29 1.58 -1.10
CA ALA A 127 -6.74 1.44 -1.29
C ALA A 127 -7.31 0.23 -0.55
N VAL A 128 -6.63 -0.92 -0.56
CA VAL A 128 -7.06 -2.09 0.23
C VAL A 128 -6.97 -1.80 1.73
N ASN A 129 -5.92 -1.12 2.20
CA ASN A 129 -5.77 -0.79 3.61
C ASN A 129 -6.89 0.13 4.09
N ASN A 130 -7.20 1.20 3.36
CA ASN A 130 -8.31 2.09 3.67
C ASN A 130 -9.67 1.37 3.64
N THR A 131 -9.82 0.37 2.77
CA THR A 131 -11.02 -0.49 2.75
C THR A 131 -11.07 -1.34 4.01
N ALA A 132 -9.96 -1.95 4.43
CA ALA A 132 -9.87 -2.73 5.65
C ALA A 132 -10.20 -1.87 6.89
N ASP A 133 -9.73 -0.62 6.92
CA ASP A 133 -10.05 0.35 7.97
C ASP A 133 -11.54 0.69 8.00
N SER A 134 -12.16 0.98 6.86
CA SER A 134 -13.60 1.26 6.83
C SER A 134 -14.44 0.03 7.20
N MET A 135 -13.99 -1.18 6.80
CA MET A 135 -14.62 -2.42 7.25
C MET A 135 -14.48 -2.64 8.76
N ALA A 136 -13.34 -2.24 9.35
CA ALA A 136 -13.13 -2.27 10.80
C ALA A 136 -14.06 -1.29 11.55
N GLU A 137 -14.37 -0.14 10.96
CA GLU A 137 -15.35 0.82 11.51
C GLU A 137 -16.78 0.27 11.44
N ILE A 138 -17.16 -0.32 10.30
CA ILE A 138 -18.49 -0.94 10.13
C ILE A 138 -18.66 -2.11 11.11
N ALA A 139 -17.62 -2.90 11.34
CA ALA A 139 -17.63 -3.95 12.35
C ALA A 139 -17.95 -3.42 13.75
N TYR A 140 -17.34 -2.30 14.15
CA TYR A 140 -17.61 -1.66 15.44
C TYR A 140 -19.06 -1.17 15.55
N LEU A 141 -19.55 -0.46 14.53
CA LEU A 141 -20.93 0.02 14.52
C LEU A 141 -21.94 -1.13 14.58
N LYS A 142 -21.64 -2.24 13.90
CA LYS A 142 -22.50 -3.43 13.93
C LYS A 142 -22.57 -4.03 15.34
N GLN A 143 -21.44 -4.11 16.04
CA GLN A 143 -21.41 -4.57 17.44
C GLN A 143 -22.23 -3.65 18.36
N GLU A 144 -22.09 -2.33 18.25
CA GLU A 144 -22.84 -1.36 19.06
C GLU A 144 -24.36 -1.45 18.81
N LEU A 145 -24.78 -1.71 17.57
CA LEU A 145 -26.20 -1.89 17.22
C LEU A 145 -26.76 -3.22 17.73
N GLU A 146 -25.97 -4.30 17.67
CA GLU A 146 -26.37 -5.64 18.14
C GLU A 146 -26.40 -5.74 19.68
N GLU A 147 -25.60 -4.97 20.41
CA GLU A 147 -25.72 -4.86 21.88
C GLU A 147 -27.07 -4.23 22.31
N GLY A 148 -27.75 -3.49 21.42
CA GLY A 148 -29.08 -2.93 21.62
C GLY A 148 -30.23 -3.94 21.45
N ASP A 149 -30.08 -4.90 20.54
CA ASP A 149 -31.09 -5.93 20.23
C ASP A 149 -30.48 -7.32 20.43
N ARG A 150 -30.50 -7.79 21.69
CA ARG A 150 -30.11 -9.16 22.08
C ARG A 150 -31.12 -10.17 21.54
N GLU A 151 -30.97 -10.59 20.29
CA GLU A 151 -31.42 -11.91 19.85
C GLU A 151 -30.73 -12.31 18.53
N GLU A 152 -30.07 -13.48 18.55
CA GLU A 152 -29.52 -14.23 17.41
C GLU A 152 -28.10 -13.89 16.91
N ALA A 153 -27.10 -13.98 17.80
CA ALA A 153 -25.70 -14.15 17.40
C ALA A 153 -25.42 -15.61 17.00
N GLY A 154 -25.58 -15.90 15.71
CA GLY A 154 -25.44 -17.24 15.16
C GLY A 154 -24.84 -17.31 13.75
N GLU A 155 -24.28 -16.24 13.22
CA GLU A 155 -23.43 -16.29 12.03
C GLU A 155 -22.28 -15.31 12.25
N SER A 156 -21.03 -15.81 12.17
CA SER A 156 -19.82 -15.00 12.15
C SER A 156 -20.08 -13.69 11.40
N SER A 157 -19.78 -12.53 11.98
CA SER A 157 -20.03 -11.20 11.40
C SER A 157 -19.46 -11.08 9.99
N ILE A 158 -20.20 -11.59 9.01
CA ILE A 158 -19.90 -11.53 7.59
C ILE A 158 -20.16 -10.08 7.22
N LEU A 159 -19.08 -9.36 7.01
CA LEU A 159 -19.13 -8.04 6.42
C LEU A 159 -19.54 -8.21 4.95
N ASP A 160 -20.35 -7.30 4.44
CA ASP A 160 -20.81 -7.37 3.05
C ASP A 160 -19.64 -7.19 2.08
N LEU A 161 -19.30 -8.25 1.35
CA LEU A 161 -18.27 -8.24 0.31
C LEU A 161 -18.60 -7.23 -0.80
N GLY A 162 -19.89 -7.01 -1.08
CA GLY A 162 -20.35 -6.00 -2.03
C GLY A 162 -19.92 -4.59 -1.60
N ALA A 163 -20.21 -4.22 -0.35
CA ALA A 163 -19.79 -2.96 0.25
C ALA A 163 -18.26 -2.79 0.23
N ALA A 164 -17.50 -3.82 0.63
CA ALA A 164 -16.04 -3.80 0.60
C ALA A 164 -15.49 -3.54 -0.81
N PHE A 165 -16.07 -4.19 -1.83
CA PHE A 165 -15.64 -4.02 -3.21
C PHE A 165 -15.97 -2.63 -3.78
N ILE A 166 -17.13 -2.08 -3.43
CA ILE A 166 -17.54 -0.72 -3.82
C ILE A 166 -16.62 0.32 -3.19
N GLN A 167 -16.33 0.19 -1.89
CA GLN A 167 -15.44 1.10 -1.17
C GLN A 167 -14.01 1.02 -1.71
N PHE A 168 -13.48 -0.18 -1.92
CA PHE A 168 -12.17 -0.36 -2.54
C PHE A 168 -12.04 0.38 -3.87
N ARG A 169 -13.05 0.27 -4.74
CA ARG A 169 -13.05 0.97 -6.03
C ARG A 169 -13.17 2.48 -5.92
N THR A 170 -13.81 2.95 -4.85
CA THR A 170 -13.92 4.37 -4.52
C THR A 170 -12.58 4.90 -4.05
N PHE A 171 -11.91 4.22 -3.11
CA PHE A 171 -10.59 4.60 -2.61
C PHE A 171 -9.50 4.51 -3.67
N LEU A 172 -9.58 3.51 -4.56
CA LEU A 172 -8.65 3.41 -5.68
C LEU A 172 -8.90 4.51 -6.74
N GLY A 173 -10.10 5.11 -6.79
CA GLY A 173 -10.38 6.23 -7.70
C GLY A 173 -10.08 5.94 -9.17
N GLU A 174 -9.68 6.99 -9.90
CA GLU A 174 -9.11 6.87 -11.24
C GLU A 174 -7.58 6.86 -11.13
N ASN A 175 -6.96 5.75 -11.52
CA ASN A 175 -5.52 5.58 -11.45
C ASN A 175 -4.98 5.09 -12.79
N GLU A 176 -4.36 5.99 -13.55
CA GLU A 176 -3.83 5.69 -14.89
C GLU A 176 -2.84 4.52 -14.88
N ARG A 177 -2.02 4.40 -13.82
CA ARG A 177 -1.06 3.29 -13.69
C ARG A 177 -1.76 1.95 -13.52
N VAL A 178 -2.82 1.89 -12.72
CA VAL A 178 -3.61 0.67 -12.53
C VAL A 178 -4.28 0.30 -13.85
N GLU A 179 -4.89 1.26 -14.54
CA GLU A 179 -5.50 1.03 -15.86
C GLU A 179 -4.50 0.55 -16.92
N ARG A 180 -3.24 0.99 -16.83
CA ARG A 180 -2.18 0.62 -17.77
C ARG A 180 -1.55 -0.74 -17.50
N TYR A 181 -1.26 -1.06 -16.24
CA TYR A 181 -0.48 -2.23 -15.85
C TYR A 181 -1.32 -3.40 -15.33
N VAL A 182 -2.53 -3.17 -14.84
CA VAL A 182 -3.43 -4.25 -14.41
C VAL A 182 -4.31 -4.68 -15.57
N VAL A 183 -4.39 -5.99 -15.83
CA VAL A 183 -5.29 -6.53 -16.86
C VAL A 183 -6.74 -6.28 -16.46
N GLY A 184 -7.45 -5.48 -17.25
CA GLY A 184 -8.81 -5.04 -16.92
C GLY A 184 -8.87 -3.82 -15.99
N GLY A 185 -7.72 -3.18 -15.74
CA GLY A 185 -7.61 -1.97 -14.92
C GLY A 185 -8.15 -2.17 -13.51
N LYS A 186 -8.85 -1.17 -12.99
CA LYS A 186 -9.50 -1.26 -11.67
C LYS A 186 -10.51 -2.42 -11.59
N ASN A 187 -11.18 -2.75 -12.69
CA ASN A 187 -12.17 -3.83 -12.72
C ASN A 187 -11.53 -5.22 -12.73
N GLY A 188 -10.24 -5.33 -13.07
CA GLY A 188 -9.48 -6.57 -13.06
C GLY A 188 -8.96 -7.00 -11.69
N ILE A 189 -9.11 -6.15 -10.68
CA ILE A 189 -8.74 -6.46 -9.29
C ILE A 189 -9.93 -7.14 -8.62
N LEU A 190 -9.71 -8.32 -8.06
CA LEU A 190 -10.72 -9.14 -7.41
C LEU A 190 -10.43 -9.21 -5.90
N LEU A 191 -11.44 -8.98 -5.07
CA LEU A 191 -11.40 -9.32 -3.65
C LEU A 191 -11.75 -10.81 -3.48
N GLU A 192 -10.97 -11.52 -2.68
CA GLU A 192 -11.19 -12.93 -2.40
C GLU A 192 -11.83 -13.17 -1.04
N GLY A 193 -12.87 -14.00 -1.06
CA GLY A 193 -13.64 -14.35 0.13
C GLY A 193 -14.44 -13.16 0.65
N ASN A 194 -15.35 -13.43 1.59
CA ASN A 194 -15.97 -12.36 2.34
C ASN A 194 -14.95 -11.78 3.32
N PRO A 195 -15.02 -10.47 3.65
CA PRO A 195 -14.30 -9.95 4.79
C PRO A 195 -14.82 -10.65 6.04
N VAL A 196 -13.97 -11.47 6.64
CA VAL A 196 -14.27 -12.17 7.89
C VAL A 196 -13.47 -11.50 9.00
N ILE A 197 -14.13 -11.33 10.14
CA ILE A 197 -13.47 -10.98 11.39
C ILE A 197 -12.92 -12.28 11.98
N ASP A 198 -11.60 -12.36 12.07
CA ASP A 198 -10.90 -13.49 12.70
C ASP A 198 -11.26 -13.61 14.19
N SER A 199 -11.02 -14.76 14.78
CA SER A 199 -11.16 -15.04 16.22
C SER A 199 -10.46 -14.01 17.13
N GLU A 200 -9.36 -13.42 16.65
CA GLU A 200 -8.61 -12.38 17.33
C GLU A 200 -9.14 -10.94 17.08
N GLY A 201 -10.24 -10.80 16.32
CA GLY A 201 -10.85 -9.50 16.01
C GLY A 201 -10.19 -8.75 14.85
N PHE A 202 -9.51 -9.44 13.93
CA PHE A 202 -8.90 -8.81 12.75
C PHE A 202 -9.77 -8.98 11.50
N VAL A 203 -9.96 -7.90 10.76
CA VAL A 203 -10.53 -7.92 9.41
C VAL A 203 -9.44 -8.35 8.42
N CYS A 204 -9.70 -9.44 7.71
CA CYS A 204 -8.80 -9.95 6.68
C CYS A 204 -9.37 -9.68 5.27
N LEU A 205 -8.59 -9.02 4.42
CA LEU A 205 -8.92 -8.77 3.01
C LEU A 205 -7.83 -9.34 2.12
N ASN A 206 -8.23 -10.12 1.12
CA ASN A 206 -7.31 -10.67 0.11
C ASN A 206 -7.66 -10.11 -1.26
N VAL A 207 -6.64 -9.69 -2.02
CA VAL A 207 -6.78 -9.22 -3.39
C VAL A 207 -6.00 -10.08 -4.37
N LYS A 208 -6.59 -10.27 -5.55
CA LYS A 208 -5.96 -10.91 -6.70
C LYS A 208 -6.06 -10.05 -7.93
N TYR A 209 -4.95 -9.91 -8.63
CA TYR A 209 -4.90 -9.22 -9.91
C TYR A 209 -3.73 -9.72 -10.76
N LEU A 210 -3.79 -9.42 -12.05
CA LEU A 210 -2.77 -9.81 -13.02
C LEU A 210 -2.07 -8.55 -13.54
N VAL A 211 -0.77 -8.45 -13.29
CA VAL A 211 0.07 -7.37 -13.80
C VAL A 211 0.56 -7.75 -15.19
N HIS A 212 0.46 -6.84 -16.15
CA HIS A 212 0.92 -6.99 -17.52
C HIS A 212 1.95 -5.90 -17.86
N ILE A 213 3.18 -6.34 -18.14
CA ILE A 213 4.29 -5.45 -18.48
C ILE A 213 4.59 -5.59 -19.97
N GLN A 214 4.46 -4.48 -20.71
CA GLN A 214 4.74 -4.43 -22.14
C GLN A 214 6.22 -4.10 -22.37
N ALA A 215 7.03 -5.13 -22.62
CA ALA A 215 8.44 -4.93 -22.96
C ALA A 215 8.62 -4.60 -24.45
N PRO A 216 9.47 -3.62 -24.79
CA PRO A 216 9.79 -3.34 -26.18
C PRO A 216 10.49 -4.57 -26.79
N PHE A 217 9.97 -5.05 -27.92
CA PHE A 217 10.49 -6.16 -28.72
C PHE A 217 10.38 -7.58 -28.11
N LEU A 218 9.94 -7.71 -26.86
CA LEU A 218 9.68 -9.00 -26.21
C LEU A 218 8.17 -9.28 -26.15
N ARG A 219 7.81 -10.54 -25.94
CA ARG A 219 6.43 -10.87 -25.55
C ARG A 219 6.17 -10.26 -24.17
N GLY A 220 4.96 -9.72 -23.97
CA GLY A 220 4.55 -9.15 -22.68
C GLY A 220 4.78 -10.13 -21.53
N ILE A 221 4.98 -9.59 -20.33
CA ILE A 221 5.16 -10.40 -19.12
C ILE A 221 3.87 -10.29 -18.31
N TRP A 222 3.31 -11.43 -17.90
CA TRP A 222 2.13 -11.50 -17.04
C TRP A 222 2.53 -12.06 -15.67
N ILE A 223 2.28 -11.29 -14.61
CA ILE A 223 2.66 -11.64 -13.24
C ILE A 223 1.37 -11.68 -12.41
N PRO A 224 0.91 -12.87 -11.96
CA PRO A 224 -0.22 -12.97 -11.05
C PRO A 224 0.22 -12.53 -9.65
N VAL A 225 -0.50 -11.57 -9.08
CA VAL A 225 -0.23 -11.05 -7.74
C VAL A 225 -1.37 -11.44 -6.80
N ARG A 226 -1.00 -11.85 -5.60
CA ARG A 226 -1.91 -12.11 -4.48
C ARG A 226 -1.38 -11.35 -3.28
N ALA A 227 -2.19 -10.48 -2.69
CA ALA A 227 -1.82 -9.75 -1.49
C ALA A 227 -2.94 -9.85 -0.46
N GLY A 228 -2.57 -9.98 0.81
CA GLY A 228 -3.49 -10.03 1.93
C GLY A 228 -3.18 -8.91 2.92
N ILE A 229 -4.21 -8.25 3.42
CA ILE A 229 -4.13 -7.26 4.48
C ILE A 229 -4.90 -7.78 5.69
N ARG A 230 -4.30 -7.62 6.87
CA ARG A 230 -4.89 -7.97 8.16
C ARG A 230 -4.93 -6.70 9.00
N GLN A 231 -6.13 -6.19 9.27
CA GLN A 231 -6.34 -4.95 10.02
C GLN A 231 -7.14 -5.24 11.29
N LYS A 232 -6.75 -4.66 12.43
CA LYS A 232 -7.49 -4.89 13.68
C LYS A 232 -8.81 -4.13 13.66
N ALA A 233 -9.92 -4.81 13.94
CA ALA A 233 -11.22 -4.18 14.08
C ALA A 233 -11.27 -3.33 15.37
N TYR A 234 -12.06 -2.25 15.37
CA TYR A 234 -12.23 -1.37 16.54
C TYR A 234 -13.18 -1.95 17.60
N LEU A 235 -13.09 -3.25 17.86
CA LEU A 235 -13.95 -4.00 18.81
C LEU A 235 -13.37 -4.03 20.23
N GLY A 236 -12.33 -3.23 20.50
CA GLY A 236 -11.57 -3.30 21.74
C GLY A 236 -10.62 -4.50 21.80
N TYR A 237 -10.17 -4.86 23.00
CA TYR A 237 -9.53 -6.15 23.22
C TYR A 237 -10.65 -7.16 23.45
N LEU A 238 -10.89 -8.04 22.47
CA LEU A 238 -11.66 -9.25 22.72
C LEU A 238 -11.00 -9.96 23.89
N GLU A 239 -11.79 -10.22 24.93
CA GLU A 239 -11.35 -11.00 26.06
C GLU A 239 -10.94 -12.37 25.52
N THR A 240 -9.64 -12.60 25.44
CA THR A 240 -9.11 -13.91 25.09
C THR A 240 -9.59 -14.84 26.18
N GLU A 241 -10.24 -15.94 25.80
CA GLU A 241 -10.69 -17.00 26.72
C GLU A 241 -9.54 -17.32 27.70
N GLY A 242 -9.64 -16.82 28.94
CA GLY A 242 -8.56 -16.83 29.94
C GLY A 242 -8.34 -15.52 30.71
N ALA A 243 -8.90 -14.40 30.25
CA ALA A 243 -8.84 -13.10 30.95
C ALA A 243 -10.09 -12.76 31.78
N GLU A 244 -11.18 -13.51 31.64
CA GLU A 244 -12.33 -13.39 32.54
C GLU A 244 -11.91 -13.73 33.99
N GLY A 245 -11.96 -12.73 34.87
CA GLY A 245 -11.68 -12.89 36.31
C GLY A 245 -10.30 -12.44 36.78
N GLN A 246 -9.45 -11.92 35.90
CA GLN A 246 -8.13 -11.40 36.29
C GLN A 246 -8.20 -9.93 36.72
N GLU A 247 -8.35 -9.70 38.03
CA GLU A 247 -8.39 -8.36 38.62
C GLU A 247 -7.00 -7.69 38.56
N TYR A 248 -6.91 -6.55 37.87
CA TYR A 248 -5.69 -5.74 37.83
C TYR A 248 -5.67 -4.71 38.96
N VAL A 249 -4.50 -4.56 39.56
CA VAL A 249 -4.25 -3.58 40.63
C VAL A 249 -3.05 -2.70 40.31
N TYR A 250 -3.03 -1.51 40.90
CA TYR A 250 -1.93 -0.56 40.77
C TYR A 250 -1.04 -0.61 42.00
N VAL A 251 0.27 -0.75 41.77
CA VAL A 251 1.28 -0.83 42.83
C VAL A 251 2.38 0.18 42.54
N ALA A 252 2.74 0.97 43.54
CA ALA A 252 3.90 1.87 43.45
C ALA A 252 5.19 1.08 43.75
N GLU A 253 6.30 1.50 43.18
CA GLU A 253 7.59 0.78 43.23
C GLU A 253 8.04 0.37 44.65
N HIS A 254 7.74 1.19 45.66
CA HIS A 254 8.09 0.95 47.07
C HIS A 254 6.85 0.87 47.98
N SER A 255 5.65 0.61 47.46
CA SER A 255 4.46 0.42 48.31
C SER A 255 4.31 -1.01 48.79
N THR A 256 3.74 -1.19 49.98
CA THR A 256 3.29 -2.49 50.52
C THR A 256 1.78 -2.68 50.39
N VAL A 257 1.12 -1.71 49.74
CA VAL A 257 -0.31 -1.69 49.48
C VAL A 257 -0.59 -1.66 47.99
N TYR A 258 -1.71 -2.25 47.59
CA TYR A 258 -2.24 -2.15 46.24
C TYR A 258 -3.41 -1.17 46.19
N HIS A 259 -3.65 -0.61 45.00
CA HIS A 259 -4.71 0.35 44.74
C HIS A 259 -5.60 -0.14 43.60
N LEU A 260 -6.93 0.00 43.72
CA LEU A 260 -7.85 -0.34 42.63
C LEU A 260 -7.95 0.79 41.59
N SER A 261 -7.64 2.03 42.00
CA SER A 261 -7.70 3.19 41.11
C SER A 261 -6.36 3.90 40.96
N ARG A 262 -5.97 4.18 39.70
CA ARG A 262 -4.81 5.00 39.35
C ARG A 262 -4.94 6.44 39.85
N SER A 263 -6.16 6.93 40.04
CA SER A 263 -6.45 8.28 40.54
C SER A 263 -6.45 8.40 42.06
N CYS A 264 -6.12 7.32 42.79
CA CYS A 264 -5.95 7.38 44.24
C CYS A 264 -4.95 8.48 44.62
N SER A 265 -5.30 9.30 45.60
CA SER A 265 -4.48 10.43 46.08
C SER A 265 -3.10 10.00 46.63
N HIS A 266 -2.94 8.74 47.03
CA HIS A 266 -1.63 8.18 47.39
C HIS A 266 -0.72 7.89 46.17
N LEU A 267 -1.30 7.70 44.98
CA LEU A 267 -0.58 7.47 43.73
C LEU A 267 -0.43 8.78 42.92
N LYS A 268 -1.49 9.58 42.86
CA LYS A 268 -1.55 10.85 42.15
C LYS A 268 -1.60 11.99 43.16
N LEU A 269 -0.42 12.51 43.51
CA LEU A 269 -0.29 13.65 44.42
C LEU A 269 -0.83 14.93 43.77
N THR A 270 -1.61 15.70 44.52
CA THR A 270 -1.99 17.05 44.12
C THR A 270 -0.85 18.00 44.45
N ILE A 271 -0.32 18.70 43.43
CA ILE A 271 0.82 19.60 43.56
C ILE A 271 0.36 21.03 43.28
N TYR A 272 0.63 21.93 44.22
CA TYR A 272 0.38 23.36 44.08
C TYR A 272 1.69 24.12 43.87
N THR A 273 1.62 25.19 43.11
CA THR A 273 2.71 26.15 42.90
C THR A 273 2.53 27.35 43.82
N VAL A 274 3.60 27.72 44.52
CA VAL A 274 3.61 28.84 45.48
C VAL A 274 4.83 29.73 45.20
N PRO A 275 4.66 31.05 45.10
CA PRO A 275 5.77 31.99 44.98
C PRO A 275 6.66 32.00 46.23
N ALA A 276 7.94 32.34 46.08
CA ALA A 276 8.89 32.41 47.19
C ALA A 276 8.43 33.33 48.35
N SER A 277 7.74 34.44 48.02
CA SER A 277 7.18 35.38 49.01
C SER A 277 6.12 34.75 49.90
N ASP A 278 5.31 33.85 49.34
CA ASP A 278 4.17 33.23 50.02
C ASP A 278 4.57 31.97 50.78
N LEU A 279 5.64 31.30 50.37
CA LEU A 279 6.13 30.10 51.04
C LEU A 279 6.48 30.38 52.52
N LYS A 280 7.33 31.39 52.78
CA LYS A 280 7.75 31.73 54.14
C LYS A 280 6.61 32.34 54.99
N ARG A 281 5.67 33.04 54.35
CA ARG A 281 4.56 33.72 55.03
C ARG A 281 3.43 32.76 55.41
N ASN A 282 3.04 31.86 54.50
CA ASN A 282 1.87 31.01 54.66
C ASN A 282 2.21 29.58 55.08
N TYR A 283 3.43 29.11 54.81
CA TYR A 283 3.85 27.74 55.08
C TYR A 283 5.17 27.66 55.88
N PRO A 284 5.29 28.34 57.03
CA PRO A 284 6.53 28.41 57.79
C PRO A 284 6.99 27.05 58.38
N ARG A 285 6.12 26.04 58.35
CA ARG A 285 6.41 24.68 58.86
C ARG A 285 6.99 23.74 57.80
N LEU A 286 6.94 24.11 56.51
CA LEU A 286 7.47 23.26 55.44
C LEU A 286 9.00 23.35 55.40
N ARG A 287 9.66 22.19 55.34
CA ARG A 287 11.12 22.09 55.23
C ARG A 287 11.55 22.04 53.77
N SER A 288 12.81 22.36 53.49
CA SER A 288 13.39 22.12 52.17
C SER A 288 13.46 20.61 51.91
N CYS A 289 13.10 20.19 50.68
CA CYS A 289 13.30 18.80 50.27
C CYS A 289 14.79 18.46 50.21
N GLU A 290 15.18 17.31 50.76
CA GLU A 290 16.57 16.82 50.77
C GLU A 290 17.13 16.58 49.36
N TYR A 291 16.28 16.28 48.38
CA TYR A 291 16.71 15.94 47.02
C TYR A 291 16.82 17.13 46.07
N CYS A 292 16.07 18.20 46.31
CA CYS A 292 16.02 19.34 45.37
C CYS A 292 16.04 20.72 46.05
N GLY A 293 15.95 20.78 47.38
CA GLY A 293 15.76 22.02 48.14
C GLY A 293 17.02 22.85 48.39
N GLU A 294 18.16 22.50 47.80
CA GLU A 294 19.42 23.25 47.92
C GLU A 294 19.44 24.53 47.07
N GLN A 295 18.60 24.61 46.04
CA GLN A 295 18.53 25.76 45.14
C GLN A 295 17.37 26.68 45.52
N GLU A 296 17.62 27.99 45.57
CA GLU A 296 16.53 28.97 45.69
C GLU A 296 15.90 29.24 44.33
N THR A 297 14.57 29.18 44.27
CA THR A 297 13.79 29.45 43.04
C THR A 297 12.67 30.45 43.34
N GLU A 298 12.17 31.12 42.30
CA GLU A 298 11.03 32.06 42.44
C GLU A 298 9.72 31.32 42.75
N ILE A 299 9.61 30.07 42.31
CA ILE A 299 8.42 29.22 42.43
C ILE A 299 8.82 27.91 43.13
N TYR A 300 8.00 27.52 44.10
CA TYR A 300 8.11 26.25 44.81
C TYR A 300 6.86 25.39 44.58
N TYR A 301 7.03 24.08 44.71
CA TYR A 301 5.99 23.08 44.60
C TYR A 301 5.73 22.46 45.96
N ILE A 302 4.48 22.48 46.39
CA ILE A 302 4.05 21.91 47.67
C ILE A 302 2.93 20.90 47.42
N THR A 303 2.81 19.94 48.34
CA THR A 303 1.66 19.02 48.37
C THR A 303 0.89 19.26 49.66
N PRO A 304 -0.45 19.19 49.67
CA PRO A 304 -1.24 19.52 50.85
C PRO A 304 -1.03 18.55 52.02
N THR A 305 -0.51 17.35 51.75
CA THR A 305 -0.21 16.32 52.76
C THR A 305 1.29 16.13 53.00
N GLY A 306 2.15 16.95 52.39
CA GLY A 306 3.59 16.81 52.50
C GLY A 306 4.20 17.84 53.45
N ASP A 307 5.31 17.47 54.09
CA ASP A 307 6.02 18.31 55.07
C ASP A 307 7.18 19.10 54.46
N CYS A 308 7.42 18.94 53.15
CA CYS A 308 8.52 19.56 52.43
C CYS A 308 8.03 20.36 51.22
N TYR A 309 8.78 21.40 50.87
CA TYR A 309 8.66 22.12 49.60
C TYR A 309 9.74 21.67 48.61
N HIS A 310 9.41 21.74 47.32
CA HIS A 310 10.27 21.29 46.23
C HIS A 310 10.52 22.42 45.24
N THR A 311 11.68 22.44 44.60
CA THR A 311 12.10 23.45 43.61
C THR A 311 11.77 23.05 42.17
N THR A 312 11.54 21.75 41.95
CA THR A 312 11.21 21.17 40.64
C THR A 312 10.06 20.17 40.76
N ARG A 313 9.17 20.15 39.75
CA ARG A 313 8.12 19.12 39.62
C ARG A 313 8.68 17.73 39.38
N GLU A 314 9.88 17.66 38.82
CA GLU A 314 10.50 16.40 38.43
C GLU A 314 11.22 15.70 39.59
N CYS A 315 11.14 16.26 40.81
CA CYS A 315 11.75 15.72 42.02
C CYS A 315 11.27 14.28 42.29
N SER A 316 12.21 13.39 42.60
CA SER A 316 11.92 12.00 42.99
C SER A 316 10.96 11.91 44.19
N GLY A 317 10.99 12.88 45.11
CA GLY A 317 10.05 12.97 46.22
C GLY A 317 8.59 13.26 45.83
N LEU A 318 8.36 13.84 44.65
CA LEU A 318 7.03 14.11 44.09
C LEU A 318 6.58 13.03 43.10
N LYS A 319 7.52 12.36 42.44
CA LYS A 319 7.21 11.29 41.50
C LYS A 319 6.85 9.99 42.20
N ARG A 320 5.84 9.30 41.66
CA ARG A 320 5.51 7.92 42.03
C ARG A 320 5.47 7.08 40.76
N THR A 321 6.48 6.22 40.59
CA THR A 321 6.46 5.17 39.57
C THR A 321 5.42 4.14 39.98
N VAL A 322 4.44 3.88 39.11
CA VAL A 322 3.35 2.94 39.40
C VAL A 322 3.18 2.02 38.21
N ARG A 323 3.10 0.73 38.52
CA ARG A 323 2.86 -0.35 37.56
C ARG A 323 1.46 -0.93 37.77
N ARG A 324 0.85 -1.38 36.67
CA ARG A 324 -0.38 -2.19 36.69
C ARG A 324 0.06 -3.65 36.66
N VAL A 325 -0.35 -4.42 37.67
CA VAL A 325 0.00 -5.83 37.84
C VAL A 325 -1.27 -6.64 38.09
N LEU A 326 -1.21 -7.94 37.86
CA LEU A 326 -2.32 -8.82 38.23
C LEU A 326 -2.38 -8.94 39.75
N LYS A 327 -3.58 -8.97 40.34
CA LYS A 327 -3.75 -9.16 41.79
C LYS A 327 -3.12 -10.47 42.28
N SER A 328 -3.11 -11.50 41.43
CA SER A 328 -2.45 -12.78 41.69
C SER A 328 -0.92 -12.67 41.77
N GLU A 329 -0.29 -11.66 41.17
CA GLU A 329 1.16 -11.44 41.22
C GLU A 329 1.63 -10.73 42.50
N VAL A 330 0.69 -10.22 43.30
CA VAL A 330 0.99 -9.49 44.55
C VAL A 330 0.32 -10.13 45.78
N PRO A 331 0.54 -11.44 46.04
CA PRO A 331 0.02 -12.07 47.24
C PRO A 331 0.68 -11.43 48.47
N GLY A 332 -0.14 -10.88 49.38
CA GLY A 332 0.32 -10.28 50.64
C GLY A 332 0.35 -8.74 50.66
N TYR A 333 0.05 -8.07 49.55
CA TYR A 333 -0.17 -6.62 49.57
C TYR A 333 -1.53 -6.32 50.20
N ALA A 334 -1.58 -5.39 51.15
CA ALA A 334 -2.84 -4.97 51.75
C ALA A 334 -3.59 -4.01 50.82
N PRO A 335 -4.94 -4.00 50.82
CA PRO A 335 -5.70 -2.98 50.12
C PRO A 335 -5.40 -1.60 50.68
N CYS A 336 -5.26 -0.60 49.80
CA CYS A 336 -5.17 0.79 50.22
C CYS A 336 -6.43 1.23 50.97
N SER A 337 -6.27 1.87 52.13
CA SER A 337 -7.39 2.36 52.95
C SER A 337 -8.35 3.33 52.26
N ARG A 338 -7.93 4.01 51.18
CA ARG A 338 -8.76 4.96 50.43
C ARG A 338 -9.45 4.39 49.20
N CYS A 339 -8.92 3.31 48.62
CA CYS A 339 -9.40 2.82 47.32
C CYS A 339 -9.38 1.30 47.17
N GLY A 340 -9.07 0.58 48.23
CA GLY A 340 -9.08 -0.89 48.27
C GLY A 340 -10.29 -1.46 49.01
N SER A 341 -11.28 -0.61 49.31
CA SER A 341 -12.60 -0.96 49.87
C SER A 341 -13.65 -1.05 48.78
#